data_AF-A0A937YZU8-F1
#
_entry.id   AF-A0A937YZU8-F1
#
_cell.length_a   1.000
_cell.length_b   1.000
_cell.length_c   1.000
_cell.angle_alpha   90.00
_cell.angle_beta   90.00
_cell.angle_gamma   90.00
#
_symmetry.space_group_name_H-M   'P 1'
#
loop_
_entity.id
_entity.type
_entity.pdbx_description
1 polymer ?
#
loop_
_entity_poly.entity_id
_entity_poly.type
_entity_poly.pdbx_seq_one_letter_code
_entity_poly.pdbx_strand_id
1 'polypeptide(L)'
;MAAAEVVVQGAVTVEGQLILDQQPDLPPGRVEVTVRALQSEAAEEHPMFQALRRIWADMDARGFAGGRSLEEAVADVRALRDEWDAHQEALEARQERLRAPREPGLRPGDPRE
;
A
#
# COMPACT_ATOMS: atom_id res chain seq x y z
N MET A 1 5.69 -6.56 43.82
CA MET A 1 6.18 -5.23 43.39
C MET A 1 5.25 -4.75 42.31
N ALA A 2 4.65 -3.57 42.46
CA ALA A 2 3.68 -3.06 41.50
C ALA A 2 4.40 -2.59 40.23
N ALA A 3 3.98 -3.11 39.07
CA ALA A 3 4.41 -2.58 37.79
C ALA A 3 3.80 -1.17 37.63
N ALA A 4 4.63 -0.16 37.36
CA ALA A 4 4.13 1.14 36.99
C ALA A 4 3.51 1.03 35.60
N GLU A 5 2.19 1.03 35.53
CA GLU A 5 1.46 1.08 34.26
C GLU A 5 1.50 2.51 33.73
N VAL A 6 2.18 2.71 32.60
CA VAL A 6 2.25 4.00 31.91
C VAL A 6 1.51 3.86 30.59
N VAL A 7 0.42 4.59 30.45
CA VAL A 7 -0.37 4.62 29.20
C VAL A 7 0.16 5.77 28.35
N VAL A 8 0.74 5.43 27.20
CA VAL A 8 1.21 6.40 26.20
C VAL A 8 0.46 6.18 24.90
N GLN A 9 -0.04 7.27 24.32
CA GLN A 9 -0.67 7.23 23.00
C GLN A 9 0.39 7.29 21.91
N GLY A 10 0.05 6.71 20.77
CA GLY A 10 0.92 6.62 19.62
C GLY A 10 0.20 6.06 18.40
N ALA A 11 0.87 6.12 17.27
CA ALA A 11 0.38 5.61 16.00
C ALA A 11 1.19 4.40 15.55
N VAL A 12 0.52 3.38 15.02
CA VAL A 12 1.16 2.29 14.29
C VAL A 12 1.17 2.66 12.81
N THR A 13 2.35 2.70 12.20
CA THR A 13 2.51 3.03 10.78
C THR A 13 2.12 1.86 9.88
N VAL A 14 1.94 2.11 8.58
CA VAL A 14 1.71 1.06 7.57
C VAL A 14 2.87 0.06 7.46
N GLU A 15 4.06 0.47 7.90
CA GLU A 15 5.26 -0.37 7.97
C GLU A 15 5.33 -1.19 9.27
N GLY A 16 4.35 -1.04 10.18
CA GLY A 16 4.28 -1.77 11.44
C GLY A 16 5.12 -1.17 12.58
N GLN A 17 5.63 0.05 12.42
CA GLN A 17 6.36 0.73 13.49
C GLN A 17 5.40 1.43 14.45
N LEU A 18 5.67 1.34 15.76
CA LEU A 18 4.96 2.10 16.79
C LEU A 18 5.69 3.42 17.05
N ILE A 19 5.06 4.55 16.74
CA ILE A 19 5.54 5.88 17.08
C ILE A 19 4.75 6.36 18.29
N LEU A 20 5.44 6.65 19.38
CA LEU A 20 4.83 7.22 20.57
C LEU A 20 4.73 8.74 20.42
N ASP A 21 3.60 9.32 20.80
CA ASP A 21 3.38 10.77 20.71
C ASP A 21 4.23 11.54 21.74
N GLN A 22 4.62 10.85 22.82
CA GLN A 22 5.43 11.39 23.90
C GLN A 22 6.41 10.34 24.43
N GLN A 23 7.53 10.81 24.99
CA GLN A 23 8.52 9.93 25.61
C GLN A 23 7.94 9.32 26.91
N PRO A 24 7.92 7.98 27.06
CA PRO A 24 7.48 7.34 28.29
C PRO A 24 8.47 7.62 29.42
N ASP A 25 7.95 8.05 30.57
CA ASP A 25 8.74 8.23 31.80
C ASP A 25 8.90 6.88 32.50
N LEU A 26 9.82 6.07 31.97
CA LEU A 26 10.14 4.74 32.48
C LEU A 26 11.66 4.61 32.66
N PRO A 27 12.12 3.94 33.74
CA PRO A 27 13.54 3.65 33.92
C PRO A 27 14.05 2.75 32.78
N PRO A 28 15.34 2.85 32.42
CA PRO A 28 15.93 1.99 31.40
C PRO A 28 15.80 0.51 31.80
N GLY A 29 15.22 -0.31 30.94
CA GLY A 29 14.97 -1.71 31.21
C GLY A 29 14.11 -2.38 30.12
N ARG A 30 13.88 -3.68 30.26
CA ARG A 30 12.90 -4.38 29.40
C ARG A 30 11.50 -3.97 29.81
N VAL A 31 10.65 -3.69 28.83
CA VAL A 31 9.25 -3.32 29.01
C VAL A 31 8.34 -4.32 28.31
N GLU A 32 7.16 -4.54 28.86
CA GLU A 32 6.04 -5.24 28.21
C GLU A 32 5.08 -4.18 27.67
N VAL A 33 4.68 -4.28 26.40
CA VAL A 33 3.82 -3.29 25.73
C VAL A 33 2.48 -3.92 25.39
N THR A 34 1.40 -3.33 25.87
CA THR A 34 0.03 -3.68 25.45
C THR A 34 -0.46 -2.61 24.49
N VAL A 35 -0.68 -2.98 23.22
CA VAL A 35 -1.23 -2.07 22.21
C VAL A 35 -2.73 -2.25 22.14
N ARG A 36 -3.48 -1.17 22.36
CA ARG A 36 -4.93 -1.13 22.14
C ARG A 36 -5.22 -0.23 20.95
N ALA A 37 -5.88 -0.78 19.93
CA ALA A 37 -6.43 0.04 18.86
C ALA A 37 -7.48 0.99 19.47
N LEU A 38 -7.17 2.28 19.49
CA LEU A 38 -8.17 3.29 19.76
C LEU A 38 -8.98 3.45 18.48
N GLN A 39 -10.31 3.43 18.58
CA GLN A 39 -11.12 3.95 17.50
C GLN A 39 -10.68 5.41 17.37
N SER A 40 -9.96 5.75 16.30
CA SER A 40 -9.92 7.16 15.94
C SER A 40 -11.37 7.58 15.82
N GLU A 41 -11.73 8.77 16.32
CA GLU A 41 -12.91 9.45 15.80
C GLU A 41 -12.76 9.34 14.28
N ALA A 42 -13.58 8.48 13.67
CA ALA A 42 -13.41 8.06 12.29
C ALA A 42 -13.18 9.33 11.50
N ALA A 43 -11.95 9.50 11.00
CA ALA A 43 -11.43 10.78 10.53
C ALA A 43 -12.56 11.50 9.84
N GLU A 44 -13.09 12.56 10.48
CA GLU A 44 -14.39 13.16 10.19
C GLU A 44 -14.57 13.11 8.68
N GLU A 45 -15.42 12.20 8.21
CA GLU A 45 -15.30 11.76 6.82
C GLU A 45 -15.37 12.99 5.94
N HIS A 46 -14.30 13.22 5.18
CA HIS A 46 -14.08 14.51 4.52
C HIS A 46 -15.39 14.94 3.86
N PRO A 47 -15.86 16.20 4.00
CA PRO A 47 -17.21 16.61 3.60
C PRO A 47 -17.60 16.19 2.18
N MET A 48 -16.62 16.10 1.29
CA MET A 48 -16.76 15.54 -0.06
C MET A 48 -17.24 14.07 -0.09
N PHE A 49 -16.69 13.18 0.75
CA PHE A 49 -17.12 11.78 0.82
C PHE A 49 -18.52 11.63 1.42
N GLN A 50 -18.91 12.51 2.35
CA GLN A 50 -20.29 12.54 2.83
C GLN A 50 -21.25 12.98 1.70
N ALA A 51 -20.88 13.99 0.91
CA ALA A 51 -21.66 14.43 -0.24
C ALA A 51 -21.78 13.33 -1.31
N LEU A 52 -20.70 12.61 -1.61
CA LEU A 52 -20.71 11.49 -2.57
C LEU A 52 -21.63 10.35 -2.11
N ARG A 53 -21.59 9.97 -0.83
CA ARG A 53 -22.52 8.97 -0.29
C ARG A 53 -23.97 9.40 -0.39
N ARG A 54 -24.27 10.67 -0.12
CA ARG A 54 -25.63 11.20 -0.27
C ARG A 54 -26.10 11.12 -1.72
N ILE A 55 -25.23 11.41 -2.68
CA ILE A 55 -25.53 11.27 -4.12
C ILE A 55 -25.78 9.80 -4.47
N TRP A 56 -24.95 8.88 -3.98
CA TRP A 56 -25.16 7.44 -4.19
C TRP A 56 -26.49 6.95 -3.62
N ALA A 57 -26.84 7.37 -2.40
CA ALA A 57 -28.12 7.02 -1.78
C ALA A 57 -29.32 7.60 -2.55
N ASP A 58 -29.23 8.83 -3.06
CA ASP A 58 -30.27 9.44 -3.90
C ASP A 58 -30.43 8.69 -5.23
N MET A 59 -29.31 8.28 -5.86
CA MET A 59 -29.35 7.51 -7.09
C MET A 59 -29.99 6.13 -6.89
N ASP A 60 -29.62 5.42 -5.83
CA ASP A 60 -30.20 4.12 -5.48
C ASP A 60 -31.70 4.24 -5.21
N ALA A 61 -32.12 5.23 -4.42
CA ALA A 61 -33.53 5.51 -4.14
C ALA A 61 -34.35 5.85 -5.40
N ARG A 62 -33.70 6.39 -6.43
CA ARG A 62 -34.30 6.72 -7.73
C ARG A 62 -34.27 5.55 -8.72
N GLY A 63 -33.81 4.38 -8.29
CA GLY A 63 -33.74 3.17 -9.10
C GLY A 63 -32.64 3.22 -10.16
N PHE A 64 -31.73 4.20 -10.10
CA PHE A 64 -30.45 4.08 -10.76
C PHE A 64 -29.68 3.07 -9.94
N ALA A 65 -29.61 1.81 -10.41
CA ALA A 65 -28.77 0.79 -9.82
C ALA A 65 -27.41 1.43 -9.54
N GLY A 66 -27.12 1.67 -8.25
CA GLY A 66 -25.90 2.34 -7.80
C GLY A 66 -24.75 1.66 -8.51
N GLY A 67 -24.03 2.42 -9.35
CA GLY A 67 -23.17 1.86 -10.38
C GLY A 67 -22.23 0.80 -9.82
N ARG A 68 -21.94 -0.23 -10.66
CA ARG A 68 -21.08 -1.43 -10.45
C ARG A 68 -20.94 -1.90 -9.00
N SER A 69 -21.20 -3.19 -8.75
CA SER A 69 -21.03 -3.72 -7.38
C SER A 69 -19.63 -3.44 -6.85
N LEU A 70 -19.47 -3.29 -5.53
CA LEU A 70 -18.16 -3.08 -4.92
C LEU A 70 -17.16 -4.16 -5.38
N GLU A 71 -17.64 -5.38 -5.56
CA GLU A 71 -16.85 -6.52 -6.04
C GLU A 71 -16.40 -6.33 -7.48
N GLU A 72 -17.26 -5.84 -8.37
CA GLU A 72 -16.91 -5.48 -9.75
C GLU A 72 -15.89 -4.34 -9.79
N ALA A 73 -16.10 -3.28 -9.01
CA ALA A 73 -15.16 -2.16 -8.93
C ALA A 73 -13.78 -2.59 -8.39
N VAL A 74 -13.76 -3.48 -7.39
CA VAL A 74 -12.51 -4.04 -6.86
C VAL A 74 -11.84 -4.96 -7.88
N ALA A 75 -12.61 -5.75 -8.63
CA ALA A 75 -12.08 -6.61 -9.69
C ALA A 75 -11.43 -5.79 -10.81
N ASP A 76 -12.07 -4.70 -11.24
CA ASP A 76 -11.52 -3.79 -12.27
C ASP A 76 -10.22 -3.13 -11.82
N VAL A 77 -10.16 -2.66 -10.56
CA VAL A 77 -8.94 -2.07 -10.00
C VAL A 77 -7.81 -3.09 -9.92
N ARG A 78 -8.11 -4.35 -9.59
CA ARG A 78 -7.11 -5.43 -9.59
C ARG A 78 -6.62 -5.72 -11.00
N ALA A 79 -7.53 -5.87 -11.96
CA ALA A 79 -7.18 -6.09 -13.36
C ALA A 79 -6.26 -4.99 -13.91
N LEU A 80 -6.57 -3.71 -13.62
CA LEU A 80 -5.73 -2.59 -14.03
C LEU A 80 -4.32 -2.62 -13.40
N ARG A 81 -4.21 -3.08 -12.14
CA ARG A 81 -2.90 -3.25 -11.48
C ARG A 81 -2.12 -4.39 -12.10
N ASP A 82 -2.76 -5.54 -12.32
CA ASP A 82 -2.13 -6.72 -12.91
C ASP A 82 -1.64 -6.43 -14.33
N GLU A 83 -2.44 -5.70 -15.13
CA GLU A 83 -2.04 -5.23 -16.47
C GLU A 83 -0.83 -4.29 -16.42
N TRP A 84 -0.81 -3.37 -15.45
CA TRP A 84 0.29 -2.44 -15.27
C TRP A 84 1.57 -3.16 -14.86
N ASP A 85 1.48 -4.09 -13.91
CA ASP A 85 2.62 -4.86 -13.43
C ASP A 85 3.19 -5.74 -14.55
N ALA A 86 2.34 -6.43 -15.31
CA ALA A 86 2.76 -7.19 -16.48
C ALA A 86 3.42 -6.29 -17.56
N HIS A 87 2.93 -5.07 -17.73
CA HIS A 87 3.55 -4.11 -18.64
C HIS A 87 4.94 -3.68 -18.16
N GLN A 88 5.13 -3.43 -16.86
CA GLN A 88 6.43 -3.08 -16.29
C GLN A 88 7.44 -4.22 -16.44
N GLU A 89 7.06 -5.45 -16.11
CA GLU A 89 7.91 -6.63 -16.27
C GLU A 89 8.37 -6.80 -17.73
N ALA A 90 7.46 -6.60 -18.70
CA ALA A 90 7.79 -6.66 -20.12
C ALA A 90 8.78 -5.56 -20.55
N LEU A 91 8.65 -4.35 -20.00
CA LEU A 91 9.58 -3.26 -20.24
C LEU A 91 10.97 -3.57 -19.66
N GLU A 92 11.03 -4.07 -18.42
CA GLU A 92 12.27 -4.44 -17.75
C GLU A 92 13.00 -5.57 -18.49
N ALA A 93 12.28 -6.63 -18.87
CA ALA A 93 12.86 -7.73 -19.66
C ALA A 93 13.43 -7.24 -21.01
N ARG A 94 12.75 -6.30 -21.66
CA ARG A 94 13.23 -5.68 -22.90
C ARG A 94 14.47 -4.84 -22.66
N GLN A 95 14.52 -4.07 -21.58
CA GLN A 95 15.69 -3.27 -21.23
C GLN A 95 16.89 -4.14 -20.87
N GLU A 96 16.69 -5.21 -20.11
CA GLU A 96 17.74 -6.16 -19.73
C GLU A 96 18.35 -6.81 -20.97
N ARG A 97 17.51 -7.23 -21.93
CA ARG A 97 17.98 -7.79 -23.21
C ARG A 97 18.80 -6.80 -24.05
N LEU A 98 18.55 -5.50 -23.92
CA LEU A 98 19.33 -4.45 -24.60
C LEU A 98 20.61 -4.09 -23.84
N ARG A 99 20.59 -4.20 -22.50
CA ARG A 99 21.74 -3.98 -21.62
C ARG A 99 22.71 -5.15 -21.60
N ALA A 100 22.23 -6.37 -21.87
CA ALA A 100 23.07 -7.54 -22.01
C ALA A 100 24.13 -7.27 -23.10
N PRO A 101 25.42 -7.45 -22.80
CA PRO A 101 26.47 -7.25 -23.79
C PRO A 101 26.24 -8.19 -24.97
N ARG A 102 26.25 -7.65 -26.19
CA ARG A 102 26.44 -8.49 -27.39
C ARG A 102 27.75 -9.22 -27.19
N GLU A 103 27.72 -10.54 -27.06
CA GLU A 103 28.93 -11.35 -26.97
C GLU A 103 29.89 -10.95 -28.10
N PRO A 104 31.11 -10.46 -27.79
CA PRO A 104 32.08 -10.13 -28.82
C PRO A 104 32.72 -11.44 -29.27
N GLY A 105 32.13 -12.10 -30.26
CA GLY A 105 32.54 -13.47 -30.55
C GLY A 105 32.13 -14.08 -31.88
N LEU A 106 32.27 -13.36 -33.01
CA LEU A 106 32.66 -14.01 -34.27
C LEU A 106 33.13 -12.96 -35.30
N ARG A 107 34.45 -12.75 -35.40
CA ARG A 107 35.03 -12.26 -36.65
C ARG A 107 35.42 -13.50 -37.47
N PRO A 108 34.74 -13.79 -38.59
CA PRO A 108 35.20 -14.83 -39.50
C PRO A 108 36.35 -14.25 -40.33
N GLY A 109 37.50 -14.93 -40.31
CA GLY A 109 38.60 -14.68 -41.24
C GLY A 109 39.90 -14.25 -40.58
N ASP A 110 40.64 -15.23 -40.05
CA ASP A 110 42.09 -15.17 -40.04
C ASP A 110 42.61 -16.50 -40.61
N PRO A 111 42.91 -16.58 -41.91
CA PRO A 111 43.62 -17.72 -42.46
C PRO A 111 45.13 -17.46 -42.28
N ARG A 112 45.72 -18.21 -41.35
CA ARG A 112 47.15 -18.52 -41.41
C ARG A 112 47.36 -19.52 -42.54
N GLU A 113 48.04 -19.12 -43.60
CA GLU A 113 49.04 -19.91 -44.37
C GLU A 113 50.01 -18.96 -45.07
#